data_AF-A0A286H8I8-F1
#
_entry.id   AF-A0A286H8I8-F1
#
_cell.length_a   1.000
_cell.length_b   1.000
_cell.length_c   1.000
_cell.angle_alpha   90.00
_cell.angle_beta   90.00
_cell.angle_gamma   90.00
#
_symmetry.space_group_name_H-M   'P 1'
#
loop_
_entity.id
_entity.type
_entity.pdbx_description
1 polymer ?
#
loop_
_entity_poly.entity_id
_entity_poly.type
_entity_poly.pdbx_seq_one_letter_code
_entity_poly.pdbx_strand_id
1 'polypeptide(L)' 'MTLAVPPTVPDPSVRSAVCRLSQEFPELRPRSIVLVVRTCREELRGSPTDALPELVERLARQRLRVSLG' A
#
# COMPACT_ATOMS: atom_id res chain seq x y z
N MET A 1 18.00 25.97 -0.24
CA MET A 1 16.64 25.67 -0.73
C MET A 1 16.13 24.50 0.09
N THR A 2 15.36 24.77 1.14
CA THR A 2 14.82 23.73 2.03
C THR A 2 13.60 23.12 1.35
N LEU A 3 13.70 21.86 0.91
CA LEU A 3 12.56 21.06 0.51
C LEU A 3 11.72 20.79 1.76
N ALA A 4 10.64 21.55 1.92
CA ALA A 4 9.59 21.21 2.85
C ALA A 4 9.06 19.81 2.48
N VAL A 5 9.34 18.81 3.31
CA VAL A 5 8.61 17.54 3.29
C VAL A 5 7.15 17.90 3.56
N PRO A 6 6.23 17.77 2.59
CA PRO A 6 4.82 17.95 2.91
C PRO A 6 4.45 16.92 3.98
N PRO A 7 3.69 17.30 5.01
CA PRO A 7 3.16 16.34 5.97
C PRO A 7 2.45 15.27 5.16
N THR A 8 2.86 14.01 5.38
CA THR A 8 2.37 12.81 4.70
C THR A 8 0.88 12.91 4.44
N VAL A 9 0.50 13.37 3.25
CA VAL A 9 -0.89 13.32 2.81
C VAL A 9 -1.19 11.82 2.80
N PRO A 10 -2.19 11.35 3.56
CA PRO A 10 -2.52 9.93 3.53
C PRO A 10 -2.92 9.62 2.09
N ASP A 11 -2.03 8.95 1.35
CA ASP A 11 -2.29 8.50 -0.02
C ASP A 11 -3.64 7.76 0.01
N PRO A 12 -4.69 8.28 -0.66
CA PRO A 12 -6.00 7.67 -0.61
C PRO A 12 -5.94 6.23 -1.14
N SER A 13 -5.05 5.97 -2.09
CA SER A 13 -4.72 4.63 -2.62
C SER A 13 -4.21 3.68 -1.53
N VAL A 14 -3.31 4.14 -0.66
CA VAL A 14 -2.78 3.33 0.46
C VAL A 14 -3.90 3.03 1.46
N ARG A 15 -4.70 4.04 1.83
CA ARG A 15 -5.80 3.85 2.78
C ARG A 15 -6.84 2.87 2.24
N SER A 16 -7.23 3.00 0.98
CA SER A 16 -8.23 2.14 0.34
C SER A 16 -7.73 0.69 0.22
N ALA A 17 -6.47 0.51 -0.20
CA ALA A 17 -5.84 -0.81 -0.29
C ALA A 17 -5.72 -1.49 1.08
N VAL A 18 -5.26 -0.78 2.12
CA VAL A 18 -5.17 -1.33 3.49
C VAL A 18 -6.54 -1.77 4.00
N CYS A 19 -7.59 -0.95 3.79
CA CYS A 19 -8.93 -1.28 4.24
C CYS A 19 -9.45 -2.58 3.60
N ARG A 20 -9.29 -2.74 2.28
CA ARG A 20 -9.71 -3.96 1.58
C ARG A 20 -8.87 -5.17 1.97
N LEU A 21 -7.54 -5.03 1.98
CA LEU A 21 -6.64 -6.13 2.31
C LEU A 21 -6.80 -6.58 3.77
N SER A 22 -7.13 -5.67 4.70
CA SER A 22 -7.41 -6.03 6.09
C SER A 22 -8.71 -6.82 6.26
N GLN A 23 -9.67 -6.68 5.33
CA GLN A 23 -10.89 -7.50 5.30
C GLN A 23 -10.62 -8.85 4.62
N GLU A 24 -9.76 -8.86 3.57
CA GLU A 24 -9.40 -10.07 2.82
C GLU A 24 -8.44 -10.99 3.61
N PHE A 25 -7.57 -10.41 4.44
CA PHE A 25 -6.57 -11.11 5.25
C PHE A 25 -6.71 -10.76 6.74
N PRO A 26 -7.80 -11.16 7.42
CA PRO A 26 -8.00 -10.87 8.85
C PRO A 26 -6.97 -11.56 9.75
N GLU A 27 -6.31 -12.61 9.23
CA GLU A 27 -5.26 -13.40 9.87
C GLU A 27 -3.97 -12.59 10.06
N LEU A 28 -3.75 -11.59 9.19
CA LEU A 28 -2.54 -10.78 9.19
C LEU A 28 -2.71 -9.55 10.09
N ARG A 29 -1.63 -9.18 10.79
CA ARG A 29 -1.60 -7.99 11.62
C ARG A 29 -1.82 -6.74 10.75
N PRO A 30 -2.71 -5.79 11.14
CA PRO A 30 -2.94 -4.56 10.38
C PRO A 30 -1.65 -3.76 10.12
N ARG A 31 -0.71 -3.79 11.06
CA ARG A 31 0.61 -3.16 10.91
C ARG A 31 1.41 -3.76 9.75
N SER A 32 1.40 -5.08 9.56
CA SER A 32 2.10 -5.73 8.45
C SER A 32 1.48 -5.33 7.11
N ILE A 33 0.14 -5.30 7.03
CA ILE A 33 -0.58 -4.89 5.81
C ILE A 33 -0.20 -3.45 5.44
N VAL A 34 -0.24 -2.51 6.40
CA VAL A 34 0.16 -1.12 6.18
C VAL A 34 1.60 -1.02 5.69
N LEU A 35 2.52 -1.79 6.27
CA LEU A 35 3.93 -1.75 5.91
C LEU A 35 4.14 -2.26 4.48
N VAL A 36 3.51 -3.37 4.10
CA VAL A 36 3.54 -3.92 2.73
C VAL A 36 2.97 -2.90 1.73
N VAL A 37 1.79 -2.33 2.00
CA VAL A 37 1.14 -1.38 1.10
C VAL A 37 2.00 -0.10 0.92
N ARG A 38 2.62 0.40 1.99
CA ARG A 38 3.54 1.56 1.89
C ARG A 38 4.78 1.23 1.06
N THR A 39 5.38 0.06 1.25
CA THR A 39 6.51 -0.38 0.43
C THR A 39 6.12 -0.52 -1.03
N CYS A 40 4.97 -1.13 -1.33
CA CYS A 40 4.44 -1.22 -2.69
C CYS A 40 4.19 0.16 -3.31
N ARG A 41 3.67 1.12 -2.54
CA ARG A 41 3.45 2.50 -3.00
C ARG A 41 4.76 3.21 -3.34
N GLU A 42 5.81 2.95 -2.57
CA GLU A 42 7.15 3.49 -2.81
C GLU A 42 7.78 2.88 -4.07
N GLU A 43 7.68 1.57 -4.25
CA GLU A 43 8.12 0.86 -5.47
C GLU A 43 7.38 1.35 -6.72
N LEU A 44 6.11 1.75 -6.57
CA LEU A 44 5.26 2.27 -7.65
C LEU A 44 5.30 3.79 -7.78
N ARG A 45 6.25 4.50 -7.13
CA ARG A 45 6.33 5.97 -7.26
C ARG A 45 6.51 6.47 -8.70
N GLY A 46 7.08 5.66 -9.58
CA GLY A 46 7.23 5.97 -11.01
C GLY A 46 5.99 5.65 -11.85
N SER A 47 4.94 5.08 -11.26
CA SER A 47 3.72 4.69 -11.97
C SER A 47 2.69 5.83 -12.02
N PRO A 48 1.85 5.87 -13.08
CA PRO A 48 0.83 6.89 -13.24
C PRO A 48 -0.18 6.85 -12.10
N THR A 49 -0.56 8.02 -11.59
CA THR A 49 -1.40 8.17 -10.39
C THR A 49 -2.77 7.52 -10.52
N ASP A 50 -3.30 7.46 -11.75
CA ASP A 50 -4.60 6.89 -12.08
C ASP A 50 -4.68 5.37 -11.82
N ALA A 51 -3.57 4.65 -12.07
CA ALA A 51 -3.50 3.20 -11.88
C ALA A 51 -2.81 2.77 -10.57
N LEU A 52 -2.31 3.72 -9.78
CA LEU A 52 -1.66 3.43 -8.50
C LEU A 52 -2.51 2.60 -7.52
N PRO A 53 -3.82 2.87 -7.32
CA PRO A 53 -4.61 2.09 -6.36
C PRO A 53 -4.68 0.62 -6.75
N GLU A 54 -5.02 0.30 -8.01
CA GLU A 54 -5.06 -1.07 -8.52
C GLU A 54 -3.70 -1.76 -8.45
N LEU A 55 -2.62 -1.08 -8.83
CA LEU A 55 -1.28 -1.67 -8.83
C LEU A 55 -0.78 -1.95 -7.41
N VAL A 56 -0.98 -1.01 -6.49
CA VAL A 56 -0.64 -1.18 -5.08
C VAL A 56 -1.44 -2.33 -4.47
N GLU A 57 -2.74 -2.41 -4.74
CA GLU A 57 -3.59 -3.50 -4.25
C GLU A 57 -3.12 -4.86 -4.79
N ARG A 58 -2.89 -4.97 -6.10
CA ARG A 58 -2.41 -6.22 -6.72
C ARG A 58 -1.07 -6.67 -6.16
N LEU A 59 -0.09 -5.77 -6.07
CA LEU A 59 1.24 -6.09 -5.58
C LEU A 59 1.22 -6.47 -4.10
N ALA A 60 0.49 -5.71 -3.28
CA ALA A 60 0.33 -6.00 -1.87
C ALA A 60 -0.38 -7.35 -1.65
N ARG A 61 -1.49 -7.62 -2.35
CA ARG A 61 -2.19 -8.92 -2.32
C ARG A 61 -1.24 -10.06 -2.65
N GLN A 62 -0.42 -9.92 -3.69
CA GLN A 62 0.52 -10.96 -4.10
C GLN A 62 1.57 -11.22 -3.02
N ARG A 63 2.14 -10.18 -2.38
CA ARG A 63 3.11 -10.35 -1.29
C ARG A 63 2.50 -10.93 -0.01
N LEU A 64 1.28 -10.52 0.33
CA LEU A 64 0.56 -11.06 1.49
C LEU A 64 0.23 -12.55 1.30
N ARG A 65 -0.17 -12.96 0.09
CA ARG A 65 -0.39 -14.38 -0.24
C ARG A 65 0.86 -15.23 -0.12
N VAL A 66 2.02 -14.72 -0.55
CA VAL A 66 3.31 -15.41 -0.36
C VAL A 66 3.71 -15.48 1.12
N SER A 67 3.30 -14.50 1.93
CA SER A 67 3.58 -14.51 3.37
C SER A 67 2.73 -15.51 4.16
N LEU A 68 1.64 -16.03 3.57
CA LEU A 68 0.72 -16.99 4.18
C LEU A 68 0.94 -18.44 3.73
N GLY A 69 1.72 -18.66 2.68
CA GLY A 69 2.04 -19.99 2.12
C GLY A 69 3.46 -20.42 2.46
#